data_AF-A0A959TV93-F1
#
_entry.id   AF-A0A959TV93-F1
#
_cell.length_a   1.000
_cell.length_b   1.000
_cell.length_c   1.000
_cell.angle_alpha   90.00
_cell.angle_beta   90.00
_cell.angle_gamma   90.00
#
_symmetry.space_group_name_H-M   'P 1'
#
loop_
_entity.id
_entity.type
_entity.pdbx_description
1 polymer ?
#
loop_
_entity_poly.entity_id
_entity_poly.type
_entity_poly.pdbx_seq_one_letter_code
_entity_poly.pdbx_strand_id
1 'polypeptide(L)'
;MRSFHSLLAGTFLVHVGTIQAQDCSIPFNTPLYPVQEEHDVYYGTATRYNGASEDLYLNIFKPTGDGQLQRPLIIVIHGGGFTGGHRDDRNDLCRDLASMGWAAATISYRLDFYGTWLLSSPWAYDPAEVIRAAYRAQQDARGAVRFLKARSAMDSTSADNIMLWGFSAGAIAALHAAYVDDPSEKPAACGNINNVVHFLSSYPRPDLGPFQGSLNLNGQDASVRGVASFYGGLLDTNLIPEPLHPALFAYHQNGDPVVGCYHQQGLWGMPLGVGDNYPYLFGSCIMDAHIQEQSPSPDAYQFHEYAGGAHEVHDEATLFNEATLFLRALFCSTAAQVRLALRVMLQGPYDPDTGLMNDALRSLGTFPLMDPYPGLGYVHTGQQQNSMVTPSVIAAGGPNAIVDWVLVELRQTSDPAVVLASRSALLQRDGDVVDLDGSSPVTFDMAPGNYQVAVRHRNHLGVMTADPVLFETLPEPVDLAAGPVTVHGVEAQVAISGTYPAQALWAGDVSFDGQVKYAGPGNDRDPILSAIGGSVPTAVLAGYHEEDVDLDGQVKYAGTGNDRDHVLQTVGGSVPTAVRAEQLP
;
A
#
# COMPACT_ATOMS: atom_id res chain seq x y z
N MET A 1 16.14 -51.89 49.45
CA MET A 1 17.02 -50.86 48.85
C MET A 1 16.53 -50.57 47.43
N ARG A 2 16.17 -49.31 47.18
CA ARG A 2 15.94 -48.64 45.87
C ARG A 2 14.80 -49.14 44.98
N SER A 3 13.63 -48.49 45.11
CA SER A 3 12.61 -48.41 44.05
C SER A 3 13.02 -47.35 43.02
N PHE A 4 13.10 -47.74 41.74
CA PHE A 4 13.17 -46.80 40.62
C PHE A 4 11.76 -46.23 40.36
N HIS A 5 11.60 -44.92 40.50
CA HIS A 5 10.46 -44.19 39.93
C HIS A 5 10.88 -43.68 38.55
N SER A 6 10.19 -44.14 37.51
CA SER A 6 10.31 -43.63 36.15
C SER A 6 9.60 -42.28 36.06
N LEU A 7 10.35 -41.19 35.86
CA LEU A 7 9.80 -39.90 35.44
C LEU A 7 9.44 -40.00 33.95
N LEU A 8 8.15 -39.92 33.60
CA LEU A 8 7.71 -39.57 32.26
C LEU A 8 7.99 -38.06 32.06
N ALA A 9 9.02 -37.74 31.29
CA ALA A 9 9.18 -36.40 30.74
C ALA A 9 8.27 -36.28 29.51
N GLY A 10 7.08 -35.70 29.70
CA GLY A 10 6.22 -35.29 28.59
C GLY A 10 6.90 -34.17 27.82
N THR A 11 7.28 -34.45 26.57
CA THR A 11 7.85 -33.46 25.66
C THR A 11 6.72 -32.51 25.26
N PHE A 12 6.72 -31.30 25.82
CA PHE A 12 5.90 -30.20 25.33
C PHE A 12 6.44 -29.81 23.96
N LEU A 13 5.78 -30.27 22.89
CA LEU A 13 5.96 -29.76 21.54
C LEU A 13 5.45 -28.31 21.54
N VAL A 14 6.36 -27.37 21.79
CA VAL A 14 6.13 -25.96 21.46
C VAL A 14 5.93 -25.92 19.95
N HIS A 15 4.69 -25.79 19.50
CA HIS A 15 4.40 -25.36 18.14
C HIS A 15 4.93 -23.93 18.04
N VAL A 16 6.15 -23.80 17.51
CA VAL A 16 6.62 -22.55 16.96
C VAL A 16 5.76 -22.33 15.71
N GLY A 17 4.58 -21.75 15.90
CA GLY A 17 3.78 -21.23 14.80
C GLY A 17 4.65 -20.21 14.09
N THR A 18 4.98 -20.47 12.83
CA THR A 18 5.56 -19.46 11.95
C THR A 18 4.63 -18.26 11.98
N ILE A 19 5.13 -17.10 12.43
CA ILE A 19 4.42 -15.83 12.29
C ILE A 19 4.25 -15.62 10.78
N GLN A 20 3.06 -15.91 10.26
CA GLN A 20 2.74 -15.57 8.87
C GLN A 20 2.55 -14.05 8.83
N ALA A 21 3.44 -13.36 8.13
CA ALA A 21 3.24 -11.96 7.80
C ALA A 21 1.98 -11.80 6.95
N GLN A 22 1.37 -10.61 7.00
CA GLN A 22 0.20 -10.31 6.21
C GLN A 22 0.52 -10.44 4.71
N ASP A 23 -0.30 -11.19 3.97
CA ASP A 23 -0.16 -11.28 2.53
C ASP A 23 -0.66 -9.99 1.86
N CYS A 24 0.29 -9.18 1.43
CA CYS A 24 0.03 -7.91 0.77
C CYS A 24 -0.08 -8.03 -0.75
N SER A 25 0.05 -9.23 -1.32
CA SER A 25 -0.29 -9.47 -2.72
C SER A 25 -1.81 -9.42 -2.98
N ILE A 26 -2.61 -9.61 -1.92
CA ILE A 26 -4.06 -9.47 -1.96
C ILE A 26 -4.41 -7.99 -2.15
N PRO A 27 -5.27 -7.64 -3.12
CA PRO A 27 -5.60 -6.24 -3.40
C PRO A 27 -6.62 -5.66 -2.39
N PHE A 28 -7.37 -6.50 -1.67
CA PHE A 28 -8.35 -6.12 -0.64
C PHE A 28 -9.53 -5.24 -1.12
N ASN A 29 -9.72 -5.17 -2.42
CA ASN A 29 -10.77 -4.37 -3.06
C ASN A 29 -11.49 -5.09 -4.22
N THR A 30 -11.19 -6.39 -4.40
CA THR A 30 -11.77 -7.23 -5.46
C THR A 30 -12.23 -8.55 -4.84
N PRO A 31 -13.46 -9.02 -5.10
CA PRO A 31 -13.93 -10.30 -4.58
C PRO A 31 -13.11 -11.49 -5.11
N LEU A 32 -12.50 -12.25 -4.21
CA LEU A 32 -11.64 -13.41 -4.53
C LEU A 32 -11.98 -14.65 -3.71
N TYR A 33 -12.69 -14.50 -2.59
CA TYR A 33 -12.85 -15.57 -1.60
C TYR A 33 -14.32 -15.91 -1.31
N PRO A 34 -14.64 -17.20 -1.08
CA PRO A 34 -15.89 -17.59 -0.43
C PRO A 34 -15.91 -17.15 1.04
N VAL A 35 -17.10 -16.77 1.52
CA VAL A 35 -17.30 -16.22 2.87
C VAL A 35 -18.00 -17.23 3.79
N GLN A 36 -17.46 -17.40 5.00
CA GLN A 36 -18.10 -18.08 6.12
C GLN A 36 -18.66 -17.04 7.10
N GLU A 37 -19.92 -17.21 7.51
CA GLU A 37 -20.64 -16.29 8.41
C GLU A 37 -20.96 -16.98 9.75
N GLU A 38 -20.77 -16.27 10.84
CA GLU A 38 -21.15 -16.66 12.20
C GLU A 38 -21.98 -15.54 12.82
N HIS A 39 -23.28 -15.77 13.01
CA HIS A 39 -24.20 -14.77 13.55
C HIS A 39 -24.43 -14.96 15.05
N ASP A 40 -24.86 -13.88 15.70
CA ASP A 40 -25.30 -13.87 17.10
C ASP A 40 -24.23 -14.38 18.09
N VAL A 41 -22.97 -14.01 17.84
CA VAL A 41 -21.86 -14.30 18.74
C VAL A 41 -21.95 -13.37 19.95
N TYR A 42 -22.28 -13.94 21.10
CA TYR A 42 -22.33 -13.20 22.37
C TYR A 42 -20.94 -12.72 22.78
N TYR A 43 -20.80 -11.41 23.04
CA TYR A 43 -19.53 -10.82 23.47
C TYR A 43 -19.58 -10.14 24.85
N GLY A 44 -20.75 -10.04 25.49
CA GLY A 44 -20.85 -9.60 26.89
C GLY A 44 -22.21 -9.03 27.31
N THR A 45 -22.38 -8.77 28.59
CA THR A 45 -23.56 -8.11 29.18
C THR A 45 -23.14 -6.78 29.80
N ALA A 46 -23.89 -5.71 29.53
CA ALA A 46 -23.64 -4.39 30.10
C ALA A 46 -24.91 -3.71 30.60
N THR A 47 -24.76 -2.72 31.49
CA THR A 47 -25.89 -1.98 32.07
C THR A 47 -26.38 -0.89 31.11
N ARG A 48 -27.67 -0.90 30.79
CA ARG A 48 -28.37 0.11 29.97
C ARG A 48 -28.51 1.44 30.70
N TYR A 49 -28.94 2.46 29.96
CA TYR A 49 -29.26 3.79 30.48
C TYR A 49 -30.28 3.79 31.63
N ASN A 50 -31.17 2.80 31.67
CA ASN A 50 -32.22 2.66 32.67
C ASN A 50 -31.89 1.67 33.81
N GLY A 51 -30.65 1.18 33.87
CA GLY A 51 -30.20 0.23 34.90
C GLY A 51 -30.52 -1.24 34.61
N ALA A 52 -31.26 -1.55 33.54
CA ALA A 52 -31.43 -2.93 33.09
C ALA A 52 -30.12 -3.49 32.52
N SER A 53 -29.99 -4.81 32.47
CA SER A 53 -28.89 -5.48 31.76
C SER A 53 -29.26 -5.70 30.29
N GLU A 54 -28.26 -5.62 29.41
CA GLU A 54 -28.37 -5.87 27.98
C GLU A 54 -27.24 -6.79 27.54
N ASP A 55 -27.59 -7.89 26.89
CA ASP A 55 -26.65 -8.79 26.24
C ASP A 55 -26.31 -8.24 24.86
N LEU A 56 -25.01 -8.22 24.55
CA LEU A 56 -24.48 -7.66 23.33
C LEU A 56 -23.88 -8.77 22.46
N TYR A 57 -24.22 -8.71 21.18
CA TYR A 57 -23.90 -9.71 20.16
C TYR A 57 -23.17 -9.07 18.99
N LEU A 58 -22.43 -9.87 18.23
CA LEU A 58 -21.77 -9.50 16.99
C LEU A 58 -21.95 -10.59 15.93
N ASN A 59 -21.78 -10.24 14.67
CA ASN A 59 -21.68 -11.20 13.56
C ASN A 59 -20.25 -11.17 13.00
N ILE A 60 -19.70 -12.31 12.59
CA ILE A 60 -18.33 -12.45 12.06
C ILE A 60 -18.40 -13.02 10.63
N PHE A 61 -17.64 -12.41 9.72
CA PHE A 61 -17.55 -12.77 8.31
C PHE A 61 -16.08 -13.06 8.00
N LYS A 62 -15.79 -14.28 7.53
CA LYS A 62 -14.43 -14.80 7.35
C LYS A 62 -14.22 -15.27 5.91
N PRO A 63 -13.16 -14.82 5.23
CA PRO A 63 -12.77 -15.43 3.95
C PRO A 63 -12.22 -16.82 4.19
N THR A 64 -12.50 -17.76 3.29
CA THR A 64 -12.08 -19.16 3.40
C THR A 64 -11.36 -19.64 2.14
N GLY A 65 -10.59 -20.72 2.26
CA GLY A 65 -10.03 -21.44 1.11
C GLY A 65 -8.57 -21.17 0.73
N ASP A 66 -7.84 -20.30 1.45
CA ASP A 66 -6.45 -19.94 1.12
C ASP A 66 -5.43 -20.15 2.25
N GLY A 67 -5.87 -20.61 3.43
CA GLY A 67 -4.99 -20.95 4.55
C GLY A 67 -4.34 -19.76 5.26
N GLN A 68 -4.78 -18.52 5.00
CA GLN A 68 -4.28 -17.33 5.69
C GLN A 68 -4.76 -17.29 7.15
N LEU A 69 -3.84 -17.14 8.11
CA LEU A 69 -4.14 -17.22 9.55
C LEU A 69 -4.16 -15.86 10.27
N GLN A 70 -3.80 -14.76 9.60
CA GLN A 70 -3.57 -13.45 10.22
C GLN A 70 -4.31 -12.32 9.48
N ARG A 71 -5.54 -12.56 9.02
CA ARG A 71 -6.28 -11.56 8.22
C ARG A 71 -6.55 -10.26 8.97
N PRO A 72 -6.44 -9.10 8.32
CA PRO A 72 -6.79 -7.83 8.94
C PRO A 72 -8.30 -7.79 9.20
N LEU A 73 -8.71 -7.18 10.31
CA LEU A 73 -10.09 -7.19 10.78
C LEU A 73 -10.71 -5.79 10.77
N ILE A 74 -11.81 -5.63 10.05
CA ILE A 74 -12.65 -4.42 10.09
C ILE A 74 -13.87 -4.68 10.98
N ILE A 75 -14.06 -3.85 12.00
CA ILE A 75 -15.24 -3.87 12.88
C ILE A 75 -16.17 -2.75 12.47
N VAL A 76 -17.33 -3.11 11.92
CA VAL A 76 -18.35 -2.20 11.42
C VAL A 76 -19.38 -1.87 12.50
N ILE A 77 -19.58 -0.59 12.76
CA ILE A 77 -20.47 -0.05 13.80
C ILE A 77 -21.64 0.68 13.13
N HIS A 78 -22.85 0.18 13.38
CA HIS A 78 -24.07 0.73 12.77
C HIS A 78 -24.43 2.12 13.29
N GLY A 79 -25.12 2.90 12.46
CA GLY A 79 -25.71 4.18 12.83
C GLY A 79 -27.03 4.02 13.60
N GLY A 80 -27.85 5.08 13.64
CA GLY A 80 -29.17 5.07 14.29
C GLY A 80 -29.29 6.00 15.50
N GLY A 81 -28.48 7.07 15.56
CA GLY A 81 -28.61 8.12 16.57
C GLY A 81 -28.46 7.66 18.03
N PHE A 82 -27.84 6.50 18.26
CA PHE A 82 -27.80 5.80 19.55
C PHE A 82 -29.15 5.33 20.10
N THR A 83 -30.20 5.33 19.27
CA THR A 83 -31.58 5.00 19.68
C THR A 83 -32.18 3.85 18.86
N GLY A 84 -31.58 3.57 17.71
CA GLY A 84 -31.91 2.45 16.85
C GLY A 84 -30.69 1.93 16.09
N GLY A 85 -30.97 1.14 15.06
CA GLY A 85 -29.98 0.38 14.31
C GLY A 85 -29.75 -1.01 14.90
N HIS A 86 -29.18 -1.89 14.09
CA HIS A 86 -28.92 -3.28 14.44
C HIS A 86 -27.59 -3.75 13.86
N ARG A 87 -26.96 -4.76 14.48
CA ARG A 87 -25.74 -5.38 13.94
C ARG A 87 -25.95 -5.97 12.55
N ASP A 88 -27.18 -6.31 12.18
CA ASP A 88 -27.49 -6.89 10.88
C ASP A 88 -27.51 -5.87 9.75
N ASP A 89 -27.64 -4.57 10.05
CA ASP A 89 -27.83 -3.50 9.05
C ASP A 89 -26.65 -3.39 8.07
N ARG A 90 -25.47 -3.91 8.43
CA ARG A 90 -24.25 -3.87 7.63
C ARG A 90 -23.64 -5.26 7.38
N ASN A 91 -24.43 -6.32 7.50
CA ASN A 91 -23.99 -7.68 7.15
C ASN A 91 -23.53 -7.77 5.69
N ASP A 92 -24.21 -7.09 4.77
CA ASP A 92 -23.84 -7.09 3.34
C ASP A 92 -22.47 -6.45 3.11
N LEU A 93 -22.18 -5.31 3.73
CA LEU A 93 -20.86 -4.69 3.68
C LEU A 93 -19.77 -5.61 4.26
N CYS A 94 -20.03 -6.26 5.40
CA CYS A 94 -19.06 -7.20 5.97
C CYS A 94 -18.86 -8.45 5.09
N ARG A 95 -19.90 -8.92 4.39
CA ARG A 95 -19.79 -10.01 3.41
C ARG A 95 -18.95 -9.58 2.21
N ASP A 96 -19.14 -8.36 1.71
CA ASP A 96 -18.34 -7.81 0.61
C ASP A 96 -16.87 -7.70 1.02
N LEU A 97 -16.59 -7.08 2.18
CA LEU A 97 -15.24 -7.00 2.76
C LEU A 97 -14.59 -8.39 2.89
N ALA A 98 -15.34 -9.38 3.40
CA ALA A 98 -14.86 -10.74 3.52
C ALA A 98 -14.60 -11.42 2.17
N SER A 99 -15.43 -11.16 1.16
CA SER A 99 -15.15 -11.67 -0.18
C SER A 99 -13.86 -11.08 -0.76
N MET A 100 -13.46 -9.87 -0.34
CA MET A 100 -12.24 -9.18 -0.78
C MET A 100 -10.99 -9.54 0.03
N GLY A 101 -11.10 -10.36 1.08
CA GLY A 101 -9.97 -10.89 1.84
C GLY A 101 -9.82 -10.32 3.26
N TRP A 102 -10.68 -9.39 3.68
CA TRP A 102 -10.74 -8.91 5.06
C TRP A 102 -11.42 -9.94 5.97
N ALA A 103 -11.02 -10.05 7.22
CA ALA A 103 -11.99 -10.48 8.22
C ALA A 103 -12.88 -9.27 8.55
N ALA A 104 -14.17 -9.50 8.78
CA ALA A 104 -15.09 -8.41 9.13
C ALA A 104 -16.04 -8.83 10.26
N ALA A 105 -16.47 -7.88 11.07
CA ALA A 105 -17.48 -8.11 12.08
C ALA A 105 -18.43 -6.91 12.22
N THR A 106 -19.71 -7.15 12.47
CA THR A 106 -20.67 -6.11 12.89
C THR A 106 -20.93 -6.25 14.39
N ILE A 107 -21.13 -5.13 15.10
CA ILE A 107 -21.38 -5.18 16.55
C ILE A 107 -22.71 -4.52 16.92
N SER A 108 -23.42 -5.08 17.90
CA SER A 108 -24.41 -4.35 18.68
C SER A 108 -23.71 -3.53 19.76
N TYR A 109 -24.26 -2.38 20.13
CA TYR A 109 -23.85 -1.59 21.30
C TYR A 109 -25.09 -1.11 22.05
N ARG A 110 -24.97 -0.75 23.33
CA ARG A 110 -26.11 -0.31 24.15
C ARG A 110 -26.79 0.92 23.56
N LEU A 111 -28.08 0.79 23.29
CA LEU A 111 -28.93 1.86 22.75
C LEU A 111 -29.78 2.53 23.84
N ASP A 112 -30.33 3.66 23.43
CA ASP A 112 -31.23 4.57 24.14
C ASP A 112 -30.61 5.45 25.22
N PHE A 113 -31.40 6.44 25.58
CA PHE A 113 -31.21 7.40 26.66
C PHE A 113 -32.57 7.94 27.10
N TYR A 114 -32.63 8.73 28.18
CA TYR A 114 -33.89 9.34 28.60
C TYR A 114 -34.27 10.49 27.65
N GLY A 115 -35.47 10.40 27.08
CA GLY A 115 -35.98 11.42 26.17
C GLY A 115 -36.60 12.62 26.87
N THR A 116 -37.19 13.54 26.10
CA THR A 116 -37.94 14.70 26.61
C THR A 116 -39.09 14.30 27.55
N TRP A 117 -39.60 15.26 28.33
CA TRP A 117 -40.68 15.00 29.30
C TRP A 117 -41.98 14.43 28.70
N LEU A 118 -42.22 14.60 27.40
CA LEU A 118 -43.43 14.13 26.70
C LEU A 118 -43.17 12.94 25.77
N LEU A 119 -41.95 12.81 25.24
CA LEU A 119 -41.59 11.79 24.25
C LEU A 119 -40.33 11.06 24.72
N SER A 120 -40.34 9.74 24.62
CA SER A 120 -39.12 8.93 24.78
C SER A 120 -38.07 9.28 23.72
N SER A 121 -36.90 8.67 23.84
CA SER A 121 -35.98 8.43 22.71
C SER A 121 -36.80 8.20 21.41
N PRO A 122 -36.52 8.94 20.33
CA PRO A 122 -35.24 9.57 19.99
C PRO A 122 -35.06 11.05 20.41
N TRP A 123 -36.01 11.70 21.08
CA TRP A 123 -35.88 13.13 21.38
C TRP A 123 -35.14 13.36 22.70
N ALA A 124 -33.90 13.85 22.66
CA ALA A 124 -33.07 14.06 23.85
C ALA A 124 -33.70 15.07 24.83
N TYR A 125 -33.61 14.77 26.14
CA TYR A 125 -33.98 15.70 27.20
C TYR A 125 -32.99 16.88 27.29
N ASP A 126 -31.71 16.54 27.34
CA ASP A 126 -30.59 17.48 27.39
C ASP A 126 -29.37 16.84 26.66
N PRO A 127 -28.33 17.62 26.37
CA PRO A 127 -27.13 17.11 25.70
C PRO A 127 -26.39 16.00 26.45
N ALA A 128 -26.50 15.95 27.79
CA ALA A 128 -25.81 14.94 28.60
C ALA A 128 -26.34 13.53 28.33
N GLU A 129 -27.63 13.37 28.02
CA GLU A 129 -28.22 12.07 27.70
C GLU A 129 -27.61 11.44 26.44
N VAL A 130 -27.37 12.25 25.41
CA VAL A 130 -26.76 11.80 24.15
C VAL A 130 -25.25 11.53 24.34
N ILE A 131 -24.54 12.40 25.06
CA ILE A 131 -23.12 12.19 25.41
C ILE A 131 -22.95 10.87 26.17
N ARG A 132 -23.84 10.59 27.13
CA ARG A 132 -23.82 9.34 27.91
C ARG A 132 -24.12 8.11 27.06
N ALA A 133 -24.97 8.23 26.04
CA ALA A 133 -25.23 7.15 25.10
C ALA A 133 -24.02 6.86 24.20
N ALA A 134 -23.41 7.91 23.63
CA ALA A 134 -22.16 7.79 22.86
C ALA A 134 -21.02 7.18 23.70
N TYR A 135 -20.91 7.57 24.98
CA TYR A 135 -19.92 7.01 25.89
C TYR A 135 -20.16 5.52 26.21
N ARG A 136 -21.42 5.07 26.32
CA ARG A 136 -21.70 3.63 26.43
C ARG A 136 -21.32 2.89 25.14
N ALA A 137 -21.65 3.46 23.99
CA ALA A 137 -21.33 2.88 22.69
C ALA A 137 -19.81 2.74 22.48
N GLN A 138 -18.99 3.74 22.87
CA GLN A 138 -17.53 3.61 22.81
C GLN A 138 -17.02 2.47 23.70
N GLN A 139 -17.55 2.35 24.93
CA GLN A 139 -17.13 1.31 25.87
C GLN A 139 -17.42 -0.09 25.30
N ASP A 140 -18.57 -0.23 24.65
CA ASP A 140 -19.02 -1.48 24.04
C ASP A 140 -18.18 -1.82 22.81
N ALA A 141 -17.88 -0.84 21.95
CA ALA A 141 -16.97 -1.00 20.80
C ALA A 141 -15.57 -1.46 21.24
N ARG A 142 -15.00 -0.84 22.28
CA ARG A 142 -13.71 -1.26 22.87
C ARG A 142 -13.80 -2.67 23.48
N GLY A 143 -14.95 -3.02 24.06
CA GLY A 143 -15.25 -4.37 24.53
C GLY A 143 -15.25 -5.41 23.42
N ALA A 144 -15.82 -5.08 22.27
CA ALA A 144 -15.85 -5.94 21.09
C ALA A 144 -14.45 -6.09 20.46
N VAL A 145 -13.64 -5.02 20.39
CA VAL A 145 -12.23 -5.10 19.95
C VAL A 145 -11.47 -6.14 20.78
N ARG A 146 -11.54 -6.04 22.12
CA ARG A 146 -10.84 -6.98 23.02
C ARG A 146 -11.34 -8.41 22.90
N PHE A 147 -12.64 -8.59 22.66
CA PHE A 147 -13.23 -9.91 22.42
C PHE A 147 -12.65 -10.54 21.13
N LEU A 148 -12.64 -9.78 20.04
CA LEU A 148 -12.17 -10.23 18.74
C LEU A 148 -10.65 -10.47 18.72
N LYS A 149 -9.85 -9.61 19.37
CA LYS A 149 -8.41 -9.84 19.55
C LYS A 149 -8.12 -11.15 20.29
N ALA A 150 -8.89 -11.46 21.33
CA ALA A 150 -8.74 -12.72 22.07
C ALA A 150 -9.18 -13.96 21.29
N ARG A 151 -9.96 -13.79 20.21
CA ARG A 151 -10.38 -14.85 19.30
C ARG A 151 -9.54 -14.94 18.01
N SER A 152 -8.51 -14.10 17.85
CA SER A 152 -7.67 -14.01 16.65
C SER A 152 -7.25 -15.37 16.08
N ALA A 153 -6.70 -16.24 16.93
CA ALA A 153 -6.28 -17.59 16.53
C ALA A 153 -7.44 -18.51 16.09
N MET A 154 -8.64 -18.34 16.68
CA MET A 154 -9.83 -19.11 16.32
C MET A 154 -10.43 -18.64 14.98
N ASP A 155 -10.40 -17.34 14.75
CA ASP A 155 -11.04 -16.70 13.60
C ASP A 155 -10.07 -16.42 12.44
N SER A 156 -8.80 -16.84 12.55
CA SER A 156 -7.74 -16.60 11.56
C SER A 156 -7.54 -15.12 11.24
N THR A 157 -7.66 -14.28 12.27
CA THR A 157 -7.50 -12.82 12.19
C THR A 157 -6.22 -12.36 12.89
N SER A 158 -5.73 -11.19 12.49
CA SER A 158 -4.65 -10.49 13.18
C SER A 158 -5.19 -9.80 14.43
N ALA A 159 -4.48 -9.91 15.55
CA ALA A 159 -4.76 -9.10 16.74
C ALA A 159 -4.19 -7.67 16.64
N ASP A 160 -3.29 -7.43 15.68
CA ASP A 160 -2.55 -6.17 15.51
C ASP A 160 -3.13 -5.30 14.39
N ASN A 161 -3.77 -5.89 13.38
CA ASN A 161 -4.35 -5.19 12.24
C ASN A 161 -5.88 -5.09 12.39
N ILE A 162 -6.32 -4.32 13.39
CA ILE A 162 -7.74 -4.05 13.67
C ILE A 162 -8.10 -2.64 13.26
N MET A 163 -9.24 -2.46 12.60
CA MET A 163 -9.78 -1.15 12.21
C MET A 163 -11.23 -1.02 12.66
N LEU A 164 -11.66 0.21 12.91
CA LEU A 164 -13.06 0.53 13.12
C LEU A 164 -13.63 1.20 11.89
N TRP A 165 -14.88 0.87 11.56
CA TRP A 165 -15.62 1.49 10.47
C TRP A 165 -17.00 1.86 10.97
N GLY A 166 -17.32 3.16 11.02
CA GLY A 166 -18.57 3.63 11.61
C GLY A 166 -19.38 4.51 10.67
N PHE A 167 -20.70 4.51 10.88
CA PHE A 167 -21.66 5.35 10.18
C PHE A 167 -22.48 6.17 11.17
N SER A 168 -22.59 7.50 10.98
CA SER A 168 -23.45 8.35 11.84
C SER A 168 -23.08 8.20 13.33
N ALA A 169 -24.03 7.86 14.19
CA ALA A 169 -23.79 7.51 15.59
C ALA A 169 -22.70 6.44 15.79
N GLY A 170 -22.59 5.46 14.88
CA GLY A 170 -21.53 4.46 14.88
C GLY A 170 -20.15 5.05 14.52
N ALA A 171 -20.10 6.08 13.68
CA ALA A 171 -18.87 6.83 13.38
C ALA A 171 -18.41 7.62 14.60
N ILE A 172 -19.34 8.27 15.31
CA ILE A 172 -19.06 8.94 16.58
C ILE A 172 -18.52 7.92 17.61
N ALA A 173 -19.14 6.75 17.74
CA ALA A 173 -18.66 5.70 18.65
C ALA A 173 -17.28 5.18 18.25
N ALA A 174 -17.02 4.97 16.95
CA ALA A 174 -15.73 4.51 16.43
C ALA A 174 -14.61 5.52 16.73
N LEU A 175 -14.84 6.80 16.44
CA LEU A 175 -13.88 7.88 16.70
C LEU A 175 -13.52 7.97 18.18
N HIS A 176 -14.52 7.99 19.07
CA HIS A 176 -14.26 8.07 20.52
C HIS A 176 -13.58 6.79 21.04
N ALA A 177 -13.96 5.61 20.55
CA ALA A 177 -13.32 4.35 20.92
C ALA A 177 -11.83 4.29 20.53
N ALA A 178 -11.46 4.96 19.44
CA ALA A 178 -10.10 5.01 18.91
C ALA A 178 -9.23 6.10 19.57
N TYR A 179 -9.80 7.27 19.86
CA TYR A 179 -9.05 8.46 20.24
C TYR A 179 -9.10 8.83 21.72
N VAL A 180 -10.13 8.43 22.46
CA VAL A 180 -10.13 8.65 23.91
C VAL A 180 -9.13 7.67 24.52
N ASP A 181 -8.06 8.19 25.13
CA ASP A 181 -6.92 7.43 25.66
C ASP A 181 -6.48 7.86 27.06
N ASP A 182 -7.00 8.97 27.60
CA ASP A 182 -6.71 9.46 28.95
C ASP A 182 -7.99 9.54 29.82
N PRO A 183 -7.95 9.11 31.10
CA PRO A 183 -9.10 9.22 32.00
C PRO A 183 -9.67 10.63 32.18
N SER A 184 -8.86 11.68 31.99
CA SER A 184 -9.26 13.09 32.10
C SER A 184 -10.13 13.56 30.94
N GLU A 185 -10.11 12.85 29.82
CA GLU A 185 -10.94 13.13 28.64
C GLU A 185 -12.39 12.66 28.83
N LYS A 186 -12.70 11.96 29.93
CA LYS A 186 -14.06 11.55 30.27
C LYS A 186 -14.95 12.81 30.35
N PRO A 187 -16.01 12.93 29.51
CA PRO A 187 -16.92 14.06 29.57
C PRO A 187 -17.57 14.18 30.96
N ALA A 188 -17.71 15.41 31.46
CA ALA A 188 -18.35 15.65 32.76
C ALA A 188 -19.77 15.05 32.86
N ALA A 189 -20.50 15.02 31.73
CA ALA A 189 -21.81 14.38 31.59
C ALA A 189 -21.81 12.88 31.92
N CYS A 190 -20.67 12.20 31.79
CA CYS A 190 -20.51 10.76 32.04
C CYS A 190 -20.17 10.45 33.51
N GLY A 191 -19.94 11.47 34.34
CA GLY A 191 -19.78 11.34 35.77
C GLY A 191 -21.11 11.09 36.50
N ASN A 192 -21.05 11.11 37.83
CA ASN A 192 -22.24 11.14 38.68
C ASN A 192 -22.86 12.55 38.64
N ILE A 193 -24.03 12.69 38.01
CA ILE A 193 -24.72 13.96 37.82
C ILE A 193 -26.15 13.89 38.37
N ASN A 194 -26.82 15.04 38.50
CA ASN A 194 -28.20 15.12 38.99
C ASN A 194 -29.12 14.20 38.19
N ASN A 195 -30.06 13.56 38.86
CA ASN A 195 -31.08 12.72 38.23
C ASN A 195 -31.75 13.44 37.06
N VAL A 196 -32.05 12.69 36.00
CA VAL A 196 -32.93 13.19 34.93
C VAL A 196 -34.37 13.13 35.41
N VAL A 197 -35.11 14.21 35.20
CA VAL A 197 -36.54 14.29 35.53
C VAL A 197 -37.31 14.10 34.25
N HIS A 198 -37.99 12.95 34.14
CA HIS A 198 -38.79 12.60 32.98
C HIS A 198 -40.24 12.48 33.43
N PHE A 199 -41.04 13.47 33.05
CA PHE A 199 -42.42 13.67 33.53
C PHE A 199 -42.50 13.75 35.06
N LEU A 200 -43.23 12.84 35.72
CA LEU A 200 -43.37 12.77 37.18
C LEU A 200 -42.33 11.84 37.84
N SER A 201 -41.41 11.26 37.06
CA SER A 201 -40.41 10.32 37.55
C SER A 201 -39.01 10.93 37.52
N SER A 202 -38.17 10.49 38.46
CA SER A 202 -36.76 10.90 38.55
C SER A 202 -35.90 9.65 38.44
N TYR A 203 -34.97 9.64 37.48
CA TYR A 203 -34.10 8.52 37.21
C TYR A 203 -32.63 8.87 37.50
N PRO A 204 -31.87 7.97 38.15
CA PRO A 204 -30.49 8.24 38.53
C PRO A 204 -29.56 8.31 37.31
N ARG A 205 -28.57 9.20 37.37
CA ARG A 205 -27.48 9.32 36.37
C ARG A 205 -26.13 9.03 37.02
N PRO A 206 -25.82 7.76 37.34
CA PRO A 206 -24.59 7.39 38.02
C PRO A 206 -23.35 7.61 37.13
N ASP A 207 -22.17 7.58 37.73
CA ASP A 207 -20.92 7.55 36.97
C ASP A 207 -20.87 6.30 36.08
N LEU A 208 -20.51 6.48 34.80
CA LEU A 208 -20.44 5.40 33.80
C LEU A 208 -19.13 4.60 33.85
N GLY A 209 -18.23 4.93 34.78
CA GLY A 209 -16.94 4.28 34.95
C GLY A 209 -15.88 4.80 33.97
N PRO A 210 -14.79 4.04 33.78
CA PRO A 210 -13.70 4.43 32.88
C PRO A 210 -14.09 4.27 31.40
N PHE A 211 -13.38 4.97 30.51
CA PHE A 211 -13.65 4.96 29.06
C PHE A 211 -13.32 3.60 28.41
N GLN A 212 -12.59 2.74 29.11
CA GLN A 212 -12.35 1.33 28.77
C GLN A 212 -13.61 0.50 28.80
N GLY A 213 -14.60 0.87 29.62
CA GLY A 213 -15.72 0.01 29.95
C GLY A 213 -15.28 -1.21 30.77
N SER A 214 -16.19 -2.16 30.92
CA SER A 214 -15.98 -3.39 31.72
C SER A 214 -15.94 -4.67 30.90
N LEU A 215 -16.31 -4.62 29.62
CA LEU A 215 -16.43 -5.80 28.77
C LEU A 215 -15.06 -6.32 28.33
N ASN A 216 -14.84 -7.63 28.44
CA ASN A 216 -13.67 -8.33 27.90
C ASN A 216 -12.31 -7.76 28.34
N LEU A 217 -12.14 -7.41 29.62
CA LEU A 217 -10.84 -7.03 30.20
C LEU A 217 -9.95 -8.27 30.39
N ASN A 218 -9.53 -8.87 29.27
CA ASN A 218 -8.89 -10.19 29.18
C ASN A 218 -7.38 -10.13 28.91
N GLY A 219 -6.75 -8.97 29.13
CA GLY A 219 -5.34 -8.71 28.85
C GLY A 219 -5.07 -8.19 27.43
N GLN A 220 -6.06 -8.20 26.54
CA GLN A 220 -5.99 -7.48 25.26
C GLN A 220 -6.30 -6.00 25.49
N ASP A 221 -5.57 -5.11 24.81
CA ASP A 221 -5.95 -3.71 24.72
C ASP A 221 -7.08 -3.50 23.69
N ALA A 222 -7.63 -2.29 23.63
CA ALA A 222 -8.63 -1.89 22.64
C ALA A 222 -8.05 -0.98 21.54
N SER A 223 -6.73 -1.00 21.32
CA SER A 223 -6.08 -0.23 20.27
C SER A 223 -6.45 -0.75 18.88
N VAL A 224 -6.52 0.16 17.93
CA VAL A 224 -6.81 -0.09 16.51
C VAL A 224 -5.80 0.67 15.66
N ARG A 225 -5.55 0.24 14.41
CA ARG A 225 -4.63 0.91 13.49
C ARG A 225 -5.25 2.08 12.75
N GLY A 226 -6.55 2.01 12.49
CA GLY A 226 -7.25 3.06 11.78
C GLY A 226 -8.75 3.05 11.98
N VAL A 227 -9.37 4.17 11.59
CA VAL A 227 -10.80 4.42 11.65
C VAL A 227 -11.27 4.91 10.29
N ALA A 228 -12.34 4.33 9.77
CA ALA A 228 -13.12 4.89 8.67
C ALA A 228 -14.43 5.47 9.22
N SER A 229 -14.56 6.80 9.17
CA SER A 229 -15.67 7.56 9.74
C SER A 229 -16.53 8.17 8.63
N PHE A 230 -17.75 7.68 8.48
CA PHE A 230 -18.74 8.23 7.55
C PHE A 230 -19.75 9.08 8.32
N TYR A 231 -19.73 10.40 8.07
CA TYR A 231 -20.57 11.44 8.70
C TYR A 231 -20.64 11.33 10.23
N GLY A 232 -19.45 11.34 10.85
CA GLY A 232 -19.24 11.33 12.30
C GLY A 232 -18.72 12.65 12.85
N GLY A 233 -18.37 12.67 14.14
CA GLY A 233 -17.77 13.83 14.81
C GLY A 233 -17.29 13.53 16.23
N LEU A 234 -16.54 14.47 16.79
CA LEU A 234 -15.97 14.42 18.15
C LEU A 234 -16.58 15.51 19.05
N LEU A 235 -16.58 15.27 20.36
CA LEU A 235 -16.96 16.31 21.34
C LEU A 235 -15.91 17.40 21.50
N ASP A 236 -14.65 17.07 21.25
CA ASP A 236 -13.50 17.97 21.32
C ASP A 236 -12.46 17.50 20.29
N THR A 237 -11.91 18.43 19.49
CA THR A 237 -10.86 18.09 18.52
C THR A 237 -9.53 17.76 19.19
N ASN A 238 -9.31 18.20 20.44
CA ASN A 238 -8.10 17.87 21.22
C ASN A 238 -7.98 16.37 21.55
N LEU A 239 -9.04 15.59 21.33
CA LEU A 239 -8.96 14.13 21.41
C LEU A 239 -8.11 13.54 20.28
N ILE A 240 -7.90 14.28 19.18
CA ILE A 240 -7.08 13.83 18.06
C ILE A 240 -5.60 13.97 18.46
N PRO A 241 -4.85 12.86 18.59
CA PRO A 241 -3.49 12.92 19.10
C PRO A 241 -2.50 13.47 18.07
N GLU A 242 -1.36 13.97 18.57
CA GLU A 242 -0.23 14.44 17.77
C GLU A 242 1.03 13.60 18.08
N PRO A 243 1.60 12.85 17.10
CA PRO A 243 1.15 12.70 15.72
C PRO A 243 -0.14 11.86 15.59
N LEU A 244 -0.91 12.10 14.52
CA LEU A 244 -2.18 11.41 14.27
C LEU A 244 -2.02 9.89 14.26
N HIS A 245 -2.58 9.25 15.28
CA HIS A 245 -2.70 7.79 15.40
C HIS A 245 -3.81 7.41 16.39
N PRO A 246 -4.76 6.51 16.07
CA PRO A 246 -4.87 5.71 14.85
C PRO A 246 -5.11 6.55 13.58
N ALA A 247 -4.84 5.99 12.39
CA ALA A 247 -5.04 6.68 11.12
C ALA A 247 -6.54 6.91 10.83
N LEU A 248 -6.89 7.94 10.05
CA LEU A 248 -8.29 8.31 9.80
C LEU A 248 -8.62 8.48 8.32
N PHE A 249 -9.63 7.74 7.87
CA PHE A 249 -10.39 8.03 6.66
C PHE A 249 -11.71 8.68 7.06
N ALA A 250 -11.99 9.89 6.58
CA ALA A 250 -13.22 10.60 6.89
C ALA A 250 -13.99 10.95 5.61
N TYR A 251 -15.31 10.78 5.65
CA TYR A 251 -16.22 11.23 4.60
C TYR A 251 -17.39 12.00 5.21
N HIS A 252 -17.81 13.08 4.56
CA HIS A 252 -18.96 13.87 5.02
C HIS A 252 -19.59 14.70 3.90
N GLN A 253 -20.93 14.83 3.93
CA GLN A 253 -21.62 15.85 3.13
C GLN A 253 -21.69 17.18 3.91
N ASN A 254 -21.34 18.30 3.28
CA ASN A 254 -21.21 19.57 3.99
C ASN A 254 -22.53 20.19 4.50
N GLY A 255 -23.66 19.77 3.94
CA GLY A 255 -25.00 20.15 4.37
C GLY A 255 -25.77 19.06 5.12
N ASP A 256 -25.11 18.01 5.63
CA ASP A 256 -25.75 16.94 6.41
C ASP A 256 -26.57 17.52 7.58
N PRO A 257 -27.91 17.32 7.63
CA PRO A 257 -28.78 17.94 8.61
C PRO A 257 -28.84 17.19 9.96
N VAL A 258 -28.21 16.01 10.06
CA VAL A 258 -28.30 15.10 11.21
C VAL A 258 -27.01 15.12 12.02
N VAL A 259 -25.87 14.85 11.39
CA VAL A 259 -24.55 15.08 11.98
C VAL A 259 -23.90 16.15 11.14
N GLY A 260 -23.72 17.34 11.69
CA GLY A 260 -23.15 18.44 10.92
C GLY A 260 -21.69 18.20 10.57
N CYS A 261 -21.27 18.57 9.35
CA CYS A 261 -19.85 18.50 8.97
C CYS A 261 -19.00 19.51 9.74
N TYR A 262 -19.58 20.67 10.09
CA TYR A 262 -18.91 21.73 10.84
C TYR A 262 -19.08 21.57 12.35
N HIS A 263 -18.94 22.65 13.12
CA HIS A 263 -19.27 22.67 14.54
C HIS A 263 -20.76 22.97 14.74
N GLN A 264 -21.57 21.92 14.90
CA GLN A 264 -23.03 22.00 14.91
C GLN A 264 -23.64 21.03 15.93
N GLN A 265 -24.90 21.27 16.32
CA GLN A 265 -25.66 20.33 17.13
C GLN A 265 -26.13 19.15 16.29
N GLY A 266 -26.33 17.99 16.92
CA GLY A 266 -27.07 16.90 16.28
C GLY A 266 -28.46 17.36 15.85
N LEU A 267 -28.94 16.88 14.69
CA LEU A 267 -30.24 17.24 14.11
C LEU A 267 -30.45 18.75 13.89
N TRP A 268 -29.38 19.54 13.71
CA TRP A 268 -29.46 21.00 13.52
C TRP A 268 -30.29 21.43 12.30
N GLY A 269 -30.41 20.58 11.27
CA GLY A 269 -31.22 20.85 10.10
C GLY A 269 -32.71 20.55 10.28
N MET A 270 -33.11 20.00 11.44
CA MET A 270 -34.52 19.65 11.71
C MET A 270 -35.30 20.86 12.24
N PRO A 271 -36.58 21.03 11.82
CA PRO A 271 -37.39 22.17 12.23
C PRO A 271 -37.75 22.10 13.73
N LEU A 272 -38.33 23.19 14.24
CA LEU A 272 -38.89 23.29 15.61
C LEU A 272 -37.87 23.19 16.75
N GLY A 273 -36.58 23.50 16.51
CA GLY A 273 -35.55 23.53 17.56
C GLY A 273 -35.18 22.15 18.11
N VAL A 274 -35.40 21.08 17.33
CA VAL A 274 -35.06 19.70 17.72
C VAL A 274 -33.60 19.57 18.14
N GLY A 275 -32.69 20.25 17.43
CA GLY A 275 -31.25 20.19 17.72
C GLY A 275 -30.84 20.84 19.03
N ASP A 276 -31.68 21.70 19.64
CA ASP A 276 -31.32 22.47 20.83
C ASP A 276 -30.96 21.59 22.04
N ASN A 277 -31.51 20.36 22.10
CA ASN A 277 -31.24 19.39 23.17
C ASN A 277 -30.10 18.42 22.84
N TYR A 278 -29.41 18.60 21.71
CA TYR A 278 -28.29 17.76 21.31
C TYR A 278 -26.95 18.46 21.58
N PRO A 279 -25.89 17.68 21.88
CA PRO A 279 -24.56 18.25 22.05
C PRO A 279 -24.06 18.83 20.73
N TYR A 280 -23.23 19.86 20.84
CA TYR A 280 -22.38 20.28 19.73
C TYR A 280 -21.31 19.21 19.49
N LEU A 281 -21.06 18.94 18.22
CA LEU A 281 -19.99 18.07 17.76
C LEU A 281 -19.15 18.82 16.74
N PHE A 282 -17.86 18.54 16.76
CA PHE A 282 -16.93 18.89 15.70
C PHE A 282 -17.01 17.79 14.65
N GLY A 283 -17.75 18.05 13.58
CA GLY A 283 -17.82 17.15 12.43
C GLY A 283 -16.53 17.10 11.63
N SER A 284 -16.54 16.26 10.61
CA SER A 284 -15.34 15.97 9.81
C SER A 284 -14.71 17.20 9.14
N CYS A 285 -15.46 18.24 8.78
CA CYS A 285 -14.90 19.46 8.19
C CYS A 285 -14.07 20.27 9.21
N ILE A 286 -14.43 20.25 10.50
CA ILE A 286 -13.61 20.90 11.54
C ILE A 286 -12.45 20.01 11.96
N MET A 287 -12.69 18.70 12.05
CA MET A 287 -11.62 17.72 12.29
C MET A 287 -10.54 17.83 11.21
N ASP A 288 -10.92 17.99 9.94
CA ASP A 288 -9.99 18.19 8.84
C ASP A 288 -9.13 19.43 9.05
N ALA A 289 -9.75 20.59 9.28
CA ALA A 289 -9.01 21.82 9.55
C ALA A 289 -8.01 21.66 10.70
N HIS A 290 -8.39 20.97 11.78
CA HIS A 290 -7.50 20.71 12.91
C HIS A 290 -6.38 19.72 12.58
N ILE A 291 -6.69 18.61 11.91
CA ILE A 291 -5.69 17.59 11.54
C ILE A 291 -4.67 18.16 10.58
N GLN A 292 -5.08 18.99 9.62
CA GLN A 292 -4.16 19.60 8.64
C GLN A 292 -3.12 20.52 9.30
N GLU A 293 -3.42 21.12 10.47
CA GLU A 293 -2.44 21.88 11.26
C GLU A 293 -1.25 21.00 11.71
N GLN A 294 -1.47 19.69 11.84
CA GLN A 294 -0.45 18.70 12.21
C GLN A 294 0.41 18.23 11.02
N SER A 295 0.07 18.63 9.78
CA SER A 295 0.73 18.17 8.54
C SER A 295 0.82 16.63 8.42
N PRO A 296 -0.32 15.90 8.45
CA PRO A 296 -0.33 14.45 8.47
C PRO A 296 0.23 13.86 7.16
N SER A 297 0.80 12.67 7.23
CA SER A 297 1.09 11.87 6.03
C SER A 297 -0.23 11.48 5.34
N PRO A 298 -0.28 11.40 3.99
CA PRO A 298 -1.40 10.79 3.27
C PRO A 298 -1.71 9.34 3.70
N ASP A 299 -0.73 8.64 4.29
CA ASP A 299 -0.90 7.30 4.85
C ASP A 299 -1.60 7.30 6.23
N ALA A 300 -1.61 8.44 6.91
CA ALA A 300 -2.23 8.60 8.23
C ALA A 300 -3.62 9.26 8.14
N TYR A 301 -3.91 10.02 7.09
CA TYR A 301 -5.15 10.77 6.97
C TYR A 301 -5.65 10.98 5.54
N GLN A 302 -6.95 10.75 5.32
CA GLN A 302 -7.67 11.12 4.10
C GLN A 302 -9.06 11.68 4.45
N PHE A 303 -9.47 12.75 3.77
CA PHE A 303 -10.78 13.36 3.93
C PHE A 303 -11.47 13.61 2.59
N HIS A 304 -12.72 13.18 2.51
CA HIS A 304 -13.59 13.32 1.35
C HIS A 304 -14.82 14.16 1.73
N GLU A 305 -14.78 15.43 1.39
CA GLU A 305 -15.96 16.32 1.45
C GLU A 305 -16.79 16.17 0.18
N TYR A 306 -18.12 16.08 0.34
CA TYR A 306 -19.05 16.16 -0.78
C TYR A 306 -20.03 17.31 -0.60
N ALA A 307 -20.24 18.08 -1.67
CA ALA A 307 -21.23 19.15 -1.70
C ALA A 307 -22.65 18.54 -1.82
N GLY A 308 -23.29 18.31 -0.68
CA GLY A 308 -24.60 17.66 -0.59
C GLY A 308 -25.26 17.90 0.77
N GLY A 309 -26.55 17.57 0.86
CA GLY A 309 -27.38 17.83 2.05
C GLY A 309 -28.05 16.57 2.62
N ALA A 310 -27.51 15.39 2.33
CA ALA A 310 -28.09 14.13 2.77
C ALA A 310 -27.25 13.48 3.87
N HIS A 311 -27.92 12.76 4.79
CA HIS A 311 -27.30 11.98 5.86
C HIS A 311 -26.99 10.56 5.37
N GLU A 312 -26.19 10.48 4.31
CA GLU A 312 -25.82 9.23 3.64
C GLU A 312 -24.50 9.38 2.87
N VAL A 313 -23.99 8.26 2.35
CA VAL A 313 -22.83 8.27 1.46
C VAL A 313 -23.33 8.46 0.02
N HIS A 314 -22.79 9.45 -0.70
CA HIS A 314 -23.29 9.77 -2.05
C HIS A 314 -22.92 8.70 -3.10
N ASP A 315 -21.76 8.07 -2.94
CA ASP A 315 -21.28 6.96 -3.77
C ASP A 315 -20.59 5.93 -2.86
N GLU A 316 -21.38 5.00 -2.31
CA GLU A 316 -20.88 3.95 -1.41
C GLU A 316 -19.79 3.10 -2.08
N ALA A 317 -19.95 2.74 -3.36
CA ALA A 317 -19.00 1.84 -4.03
C ALA A 317 -17.60 2.45 -4.13
N THR A 318 -17.50 3.70 -4.60
CA THR A 318 -16.22 4.38 -4.75
C THR A 318 -15.57 4.64 -3.40
N LEU A 319 -16.31 5.22 -2.44
CA LEU A 319 -15.74 5.61 -1.16
C LEU A 319 -15.40 4.41 -0.28
N PHE A 320 -16.16 3.32 -0.34
CA PHE A 320 -15.80 2.11 0.40
C PHE A 320 -14.57 1.44 -0.20
N ASN A 321 -14.42 1.43 -1.53
CA ASN A 321 -13.20 0.97 -2.19
C ASN A 321 -11.99 1.83 -1.76
N GLU A 322 -12.09 3.16 -1.79
CA GLU A 322 -11.02 4.06 -1.33
C GLU A 322 -10.67 3.84 0.15
N ALA A 323 -11.67 3.74 1.03
CA ALA A 323 -11.47 3.46 2.45
C ALA A 323 -10.77 2.10 2.67
N THR A 324 -11.15 1.05 1.93
CA THR A 324 -10.45 -0.24 2.04
C THR A 324 -8.99 -0.16 1.60
N LEU A 325 -8.68 0.57 0.53
CA LEU A 325 -7.30 0.75 0.06
C LEU A 325 -6.47 1.58 1.04
N PHE A 326 -7.04 2.63 1.62
CA PHE A 326 -6.42 3.41 2.68
C PHE A 326 -6.12 2.53 3.90
N LEU A 327 -7.12 1.79 4.42
CA LEU A 327 -6.93 0.91 5.58
C LEU A 327 -5.93 -0.21 5.28
N ARG A 328 -5.89 -0.73 4.04
CA ARG A 328 -4.89 -1.72 3.59
C ARG A 328 -3.47 -1.17 3.76
N ALA A 329 -3.23 0.08 3.39
CA ALA A 329 -1.90 0.70 3.47
C ALA A 329 -1.34 0.75 4.91
N LEU A 330 -2.18 0.69 5.94
CA LEU A 330 -1.76 0.75 7.36
C LEU A 330 -1.00 -0.49 7.87
N PHE A 331 -1.11 -1.60 7.14
CA PHE A 331 -0.44 -2.87 7.48
C PHE A 331 0.25 -3.51 6.28
N CYS A 332 -0.18 -3.15 5.09
CA CYS A 332 0.49 -3.41 3.84
C CYS A 332 1.05 -2.10 3.33
N SER A 333 1.88 -1.42 4.14
CA SER A 333 2.57 -0.18 3.73
C SER A 333 2.93 -0.31 2.27
N THR A 334 2.67 0.71 1.44
CA THR A 334 3.30 0.82 0.12
C THR A 334 4.72 0.30 0.29
N ALA A 335 5.01 -0.86 -0.31
CA ALA A 335 5.98 -1.80 0.25
C ALA A 335 7.26 -1.04 0.56
N ALA A 336 7.81 -1.20 1.78
CA ALA A 336 8.98 -0.43 2.22
C ALA A 336 9.92 -0.27 1.02
N GLN A 337 10.14 0.97 0.56
CA GLN A 337 10.74 1.19 -0.75
C GLN A 337 12.24 1.25 -0.61
N VAL A 338 12.95 0.54 -1.49
CA VAL A 338 14.39 0.70 -1.65
C VAL A 338 14.67 1.47 -2.93
N ARG A 339 15.68 2.33 -2.88
CA ARG A 339 16.05 3.21 -3.99
C ARG A 339 17.46 2.87 -4.45
N LEU A 340 17.65 2.79 -5.76
CA LEU A 340 18.91 2.45 -6.39
C LEU A 340 19.42 3.64 -7.21
N ALA A 341 20.59 4.16 -6.84
CA ALA A 341 21.33 5.12 -7.66
C ALA A 341 22.35 4.34 -8.51
N LEU A 342 21.90 3.87 -9.68
CA LEU A 342 22.68 3.00 -10.56
C LEU A 342 23.39 3.81 -11.64
N ARG A 343 24.63 3.40 -11.96
CA ARG A 343 25.37 3.88 -13.12
C ARG A 343 25.84 2.73 -14.00
N VAL A 344 25.64 2.84 -15.31
CA VAL A 344 25.99 1.82 -16.31
C VAL A 344 26.42 2.46 -17.64
N MET A 345 27.33 1.83 -18.38
CA MET A 345 27.74 2.28 -19.72
C MET A 345 27.47 1.19 -20.76
N LEU A 346 27.19 1.61 -22.00
CA LEU A 346 26.92 0.73 -23.13
C LEU A 346 28.04 0.83 -24.17
N GLN A 347 28.60 -0.31 -24.60
CA GLN A 347 29.57 -0.35 -25.69
C GLN A 347 28.89 -0.02 -27.01
N GLY A 348 29.49 0.82 -27.87
CA GLY A 348 28.83 1.29 -29.09
C GLY A 348 28.55 2.78 -28.97
N PRO A 349 27.51 3.21 -28.22
CA PRO A 349 27.24 4.63 -28.03
C PRO A 349 28.27 5.34 -27.16
N TYR A 350 29.04 4.65 -26.31
CA TYR A 350 30.03 5.28 -25.41
C TYR A 350 31.26 5.81 -26.15
N ASP A 351 31.55 7.09 -25.97
CA ASP A 351 32.73 7.77 -26.49
C ASP A 351 33.80 7.94 -25.40
N PRO A 352 34.95 7.23 -25.49
CA PRO A 352 36.00 7.28 -24.48
C PRO A 352 36.82 8.57 -24.49
N ASP A 353 36.63 9.47 -25.45
CA ASP A 353 37.27 10.79 -25.48
C ASP A 353 36.46 11.85 -24.73
N THR A 354 35.14 11.68 -24.65
CA THR A 354 34.24 12.61 -23.93
C THR A 354 33.69 12.05 -22.62
N GLY A 355 33.70 10.72 -22.46
CA GLY A 355 33.12 10.03 -21.31
C GLY A 355 31.59 10.00 -21.33
N LEU A 356 30.97 10.26 -22.48
CA LEU A 356 29.53 10.32 -22.67
C LEU A 356 29.06 9.34 -23.75
N MET A 357 27.82 8.88 -23.65
CA MET A 357 27.15 8.09 -24.68
C MET A 357 26.45 8.97 -25.73
N ASN A 358 26.23 8.43 -26.93
CA ASN A 358 25.37 9.03 -27.95
C ASN A 358 23.90 9.05 -27.50
N ASP A 359 23.18 10.15 -27.77
CA ASP A 359 21.77 10.36 -27.45
C ASP A 359 20.88 10.56 -28.67
N ALA A 360 21.28 10.07 -29.85
CA ALA A 360 20.54 10.28 -31.10
C ALA A 360 19.09 9.75 -31.02
N LEU A 361 18.87 8.63 -30.34
CA LEU A 361 17.57 7.95 -30.27
C LEU A 361 16.46 8.82 -29.70
N ARG A 362 16.70 9.58 -28.62
CA ARG A 362 15.66 10.40 -27.97
C ARG A 362 15.07 11.48 -28.87
N SER A 363 15.81 11.87 -29.91
CA SER A 363 15.39 12.89 -30.88
C SER A 363 14.52 12.32 -32.01
N LEU A 364 14.39 10.99 -32.08
CA LEU A 364 13.56 10.32 -33.07
C LEU A 364 12.08 10.39 -32.67
N GLY A 365 11.21 10.67 -33.64
CA GLY A 365 9.75 10.57 -33.42
C GLY A 365 9.27 9.14 -33.16
N THR A 366 10.13 8.14 -33.36
CA THR A 366 9.88 6.71 -33.11
C THR A 366 10.43 6.22 -31.76
N PHE A 367 11.06 7.08 -30.95
CA PHE A 367 11.50 6.68 -29.61
C PHE A 367 10.27 6.22 -28.78
N PRO A 368 10.31 5.01 -28.17
CA PRO A 368 9.16 4.48 -27.47
C PRO A 368 8.93 5.27 -26.17
N LEU A 369 7.74 5.82 -26.04
CA LEU A 369 7.29 6.43 -24.78
C LEU A 369 6.74 5.40 -23.79
N MET A 370 6.51 4.17 -24.25
CA MET A 370 6.11 3.03 -23.43
C MET A 370 7.29 2.10 -23.23
N ASP A 371 7.30 1.39 -22.11
CA ASP A 371 8.24 0.31 -21.83
C ASP A 371 8.35 -0.69 -23.00
N PRO A 372 9.54 -0.85 -23.63
CA PRO A 372 9.71 -1.74 -24.78
C PRO A 372 9.87 -3.22 -24.39
N TYR A 373 10.24 -3.54 -23.14
CA TYR A 373 10.66 -4.90 -22.74
C TYR A 373 9.54 -5.96 -22.86
N PRO A 374 8.26 -5.68 -22.57
CA PRO A 374 7.17 -6.61 -22.85
C PRO A 374 7.05 -6.98 -24.33
N GLY A 375 7.39 -6.05 -25.24
CA GLY A 375 7.43 -6.31 -26.69
C GLY A 375 8.54 -7.29 -27.09
N LEU A 376 9.62 -7.34 -26.31
CA LEU A 376 10.74 -8.28 -26.46
C LEU A 376 10.48 -9.64 -25.79
N GLY A 377 9.28 -9.84 -25.21
CA GLY A 377 8.92 -11.07 -24.51
C GLY A 377 9.38 -11.13 -23.05
N TYR A 378 9.86 -10.03 -22.48
CA TYR A 378 10.18 -9.96 -21.04
C TYR A 378 8.91 -9.83 -20.20
N VAL A 379 8.84 -10.56 -19.08
CA VAL A 379 7.71 -10.51 -18.14
C VAL A 379 8.19 -9.95 -16.81
N HIS A 380 7.68 -8.77 -16.45
CA HIS A 380 8.02 -8.11 -15.19
C HIS A 380 7.55 -8.92 -13.97
N THR A 381 8.36 -8.88 -12.92
CA THR A 381 8.09 -9.46 -11.60
C THR A 381 8.05 -8.34 -10.54
N GLY A 382 7.15 -8.43 -9.55
CA GLY A 382 7.14 -7.59 -8.34
C GLY A 382 6.66 -6.13 -8.50
N GLN A 383 6.71 -5.51 -9.69
CA GLN A 383 6.32 -4.12 -9.96
C GLN A 383 5.69 -3.89 -11.34
N GLN A 384 5.12 -2.69 -11.53
CA GLN A 384 4.24 -2.22 -12.63
C GLN A 384 4.44 -2.85 -14.02
N GLN A 385 3.32 -3.14 -14.69
CA GLN A 385 3.25 -3.36 -16.13
C GLN A 385 2.83 -2.05 -16.83
N ASN A 386 3.37 -1.79 -18.03
CA ASN A 386 2.99 -0.66 -18.90
C ASN A 386 3.45 0.74 -18.44
N SER A 387 4.71 0.87 -18.01
CA SER A 387 5.32 2.16 -17.70
C SER A 387 5.38 3.10 -18.91
N MET A 388 5.13 4.39 -18.70
CA MET A 388 5.14 5.42 -19.74
C MET A 388 5.97 6.63 -19.32
N VAL A 389 6.81 7.13 -20.22
CA VAL A 389 7.57 8.38 -20.08
C VAL A 389 6.90 9.50 -20.87
N THR A 390 7.02 10.74 -20.39
CA THR A 390 6.49 11.92 -21.09
C THR A 390 7.50 12.51 -22.08
N PRO A 391 7.07 13.15 -23.18
CA PRO A 391 7.98 13.81 -24.12
C PRO A 391 8.90 14.86 -23.48
N SER A 392 8.47 15.49 -22.38
CA SER A 392 9.28 16.48 -21.66
C SER A 392 10.52 15.88 -20.99
N VAL A 393 10.45 14.62 -20.55
CA VAL A 393 11.57 13.94 -19.89
C VAL A 393 12.67 13.65 -20.91
N ILE A 394 12.32 13.16 -22.10
CA ILE A 394 13.29 12.85 -23.17
C ILE A 394 13.80 14.10 -23.92
N ALA A 395 13.22 15.27 -23.65
CA ALA A 395 13.69 16.54 -24.22
C ALA A 395 14.95 17.08 -23.53
N ALA A 396 15.33 16.55 -22.37
CA ALA A 396 16.54 16.94 -21.65
C ALA A 396 17.80 16.77 -22.51
N GLY A 397 18.75 17.70 -22.39
CA GLY A 397 20.01 17.74 -23.14
C GLY A 397 21.24 17.71 -22.23
N GLY A 398 22.43 17.67 -22.84
CA GLY A 398 23.69 17.61 -22.07
C GLY A 398 23.96 16.22 -21.49
N PRO A 399 24.76 16.10 -20.41
CA PRO A 399 25.07 14.80 -19.78
C PRO A 399 23.83 14.00 -19.36
N ASN A 400 22.77 14.68 -18.95
CA ASN A 400 21.53 14.06 -18.47
C ASN A 400 20.54 13.70 -19.62
N ALA A 401 20.95 13.85 -20.88
CA ALA A 401 20.10 13.46 -22.00
C ALA A 401 19.85 11.94 -21.99
N ILE A 402 18.62 11.53 -22.31
CA ILE A 402 18.25 10.12 -22.34
C ILE A 402 18.89 9.42 -23.55
N VAL A 403 19.61 8.34 -23.30
CA VAL A 403 20.19 7.45 -24.32
C VAL A 403 19.14 6.43 -24.75
N ASP A 404 18.62 5.65 -23.78
CA ASP A 404 17.62 4.61 -24.01
C ASP A 404 16.94 4.13 -22.71
N TRP A 405 16.03 3.17 -22.82
CA TRP A 405 15.47 2.37 -21.74
C TRP A 405 16.43 1.27 -21.27
N VAL A 406 16.50 1.05 -19.96
CA VAL A 406 17.19 -0.10 -19.32
C VAL A 406 16.23 -0.86 -18.41
N LEU A 407 16.46 -2.15 -18.26
CA LEU A 407 15.71 -3.02 -17.35
C LEU A 407 16.57 -3.35 -16.13
N VAL A 408 16.08 -3.04 -14.93
CA VAL A 408 16.78 -3.27 -13.68
C VAL A 408 16.04 -4.34 -12.87
N GLU A 409 16.77 -5.30 -12.32
CA GLU A 409 16.23 -6.41 -11.54
C GLU A 409 16.89 -6.47 -10.15
N LEU A 410 16.07 -6.71 -9.12
CA LEU A 410 16.51 -7.14 -7.79
C LEU A 410 16.30 -8.65 -7.67
N ARG A 411 17.38 -9.38 -7.41
CA ARG A 411 17.43 -10.85 -7.39
C ARG A 411 17.75 -11.38 -5.99
N GLN A 412 17.27 -12.59 -5.70
CA GLN A 412 17.44 -13.24 -4.40
C GLN A 412 18.91 -13.63 -4.17
N THR A 413 19.43 -13.36 -2.98
CA THR A 413 20.86 -13.59 -2.67
C THR A 413 21.24 -15.06 -2.53
N SER A 414 20.32 -15.90 -2.05
CA SER A 414 20.52 -17.35 -1.90
C SER A 414 20.33 -18.14 -3.19
N ASP A 415 19.57 -17.59 -4.15
CA ASP A 415 19.36 -18.14 -5.48
C ASP A 415 19.19 -17.00 -6.50
N PRO A 416 20.28 -16.49 -7.08
CA PRO A 416 20.24 -15.34 -7.98
C PRO A 416 19.48 -15.57 -9.30
N ALA A 417 19.06 -16.81 -9.61
CA ALA A 417 18.15 -17.08 -10.73
C ALA A 417 16.72 -16.56 -10.48
N VAL A 418 16.35 -16.35 -9.20
CA VAL A 418 15.04 -15.84 -8.81
C VAL A 418 15.04 -14.30 -8.81
N VAL A 419 14.30 -13.72 -9.76
CA VAL A 419 13.98 -12.28 -9.78
C VAL A 419 12.88 -12.00 -8.76
N LEU A 420 13.15 -11.10 -7.81
CA LEU A 420 12.18 -10.69 -6.78
C LEU A 420 11.38 -9.46 -7.24
N ALA A 421 12.04 -8.54 -7.93
CA ALA A 421 11.40 -7.39 -8.56
C ALA A 421 12.17 -6.96 -9.82
N SER A 422 11.46 -6.41 -10.80
CA SER A 422 12.03 -5.87 -12.04
C SER A 422 11.34 -4.56 -12.40
N ARG A 423 12.09 -3.59 -12.92
CA ARG A 423 11.58 -2.28 -13.30
C ARG A 423 12.34 -1.71 -14.48
N SER A 424 11.62 -1.13 -15.44
CA SER A 424 12.19 -0.36 -16.54
C SER A 424 12.50 1.07 -16.10
N ALA A 425 13.66 1.57 -16.50
CA ALA A 425 14.23 2.86 -16.14
C ALA A 425 14.88 3.52 -17.37
N LEU A 426 15.37 4.75 -17.22
CA LEU A 426 15.97 5.52 -18.32
C LEU A 426 17.47 5.70 -18.08
N LEU A 427 18.27 5.46 -19.12
CA LEU A 427 19.71 5.65 -19.12
C LEU A 427 20.09 7.04 -19.63
N GLN A 428 20.97 7.75 -18.93
CA GLN A 428 21.50 9.06 -19.32
C GLN A 428 22.90 8.95 -19.95
N ARG A 429 23.34 9.99 -20.68
CA ARG A 429 24.61 9.96 -21.44
C ARG A 429 25.84 9.78 -20.56
N ASP A 430 25.83 10.26 -19.34
CA ASP A 430 26.92 10.09 -18.37
C ASP A 430 26.87 8.75 -17.61
N GLY A 431 25.88 7.92 -17.94
CA GLY A 431 25.69 6.57 -17.43
C GLY A 431 24.71 6.46 -16.27
N ASP A 432 24.19 7.57 -15.75
CA ASP A 432 23.22 7.51 -14.66
C ASP A 432 21.92 6.86 -15.13
N VAL A 433 21.37 5.97 -14.29
CA VAL A 433 20.07 5.33 -14.51
C VAL A 433 19.06 5.95 -13.57
N VAL A 434 18.02 6.55 -14.16
CA VAL A 434 17.01 7.34 -13.47
C VAL A 434 15.61 6.76 -13.68
N ASP A 435 14.71 7.06 -12.75
CA ASP A 435 13.30 6.71 -12.88
C ASP A 435 12.61 7.51 -14.01
N LEU A 436 11.32 7.25 -14.24
CA LEU A 436 10.56 7.78 -15.38
C LEU A 436 10.36 9.31 -15.34
N ASP A 437 10.74 9.97 -14.25
CA ASP A 437 10.78 11.43 -14.14
C ASP A 437 12.06 12.04 -14.75
N GLY A 438 13.04 11.21 -15.11
CA GLY A 438 14.31 11.61 -15.71
C GLY A 438 15.35 12.13 -14.72
N SER A 439 15.16 11.97 -13.41
CA SER A 439 16.12 12.48 -12.41
C SER A 439 16.19 11.73 -11.09
N SER A 440 15.12 11.08 -10.65
CA SER A 440 15.09 10.34 -9.39
C SER A 440 15.85 9.01 -9.51
N PRO A 441 16.45 8.50 -8.42
CA PRO A 441 16.92 7.12 -8.36
C PRO A 441 15.79 6.12 -8.61
N VAL A 442 16.12 4.95 -9.15
CA VAL A 442 15.16 3.90 -9.47
C VAL A 442 14.55 3.35 -8.19
N THR A 443 13.21 3.37 -8.09
CA THR A 443 12.50 2.94 -6.86
C THR A 443 11.86 1.56 -7.02
N PHE A 444 12.12 0.68 -6.05
CA PHE A 444 11.48 -0.63 -5.92
C PHE A 444 10.63 -0.69 -4.66
N ASP A 445 9.41 -1.22 -4.80
CA ASP A 445 8.53 -1.58 -3.70
C ASP A 445 9.03 -2.88 -3.03
N MET A 446 10.23 -2.84 -2.46
CA MET A 446 10.91 -3.99 -1.85
C MET A 446 11.56 -3.61 -0.54
N ALA A 447 11.32 -4.39 0.51
CA ALA A 447 11.80 -4.07 1.85
C ALA A 447 13.33 -3.91 1.91
N PRO A 448 13.87 -3.06 2.83
CA PRO A 448 15.29 -2.99 3.11
C PRO A 448 15.90 -4.37 3.34
N GLY A 449 17.05 -4.63 2.74
CA GLY A 449 17.64 -5.96 2.70
C GLY A 449 18.77 -6.09 1.69
N ASN A 450 19.36 -7.28 1.62
CA ASN A 450 20.42 -7.58 0.67
C ASN A 450 19.83 -8.15 -0.62
N TYR A 451 20.20 -7.59 -1.76
CA TYR A 451 19.75 -8.02 -3.08
C TYR A 451 20.93 -8.09 -4.06
N GLN A 452 20.85 -9.01 -5.01
CA GLN A 452 21.71 -8.92 -6.20
C GLN A 452 21.07 -7.97 -7.20
N VAL A 453 21.85 -7.04 -7.75
CA VAL A 453 21.35 -6.03 -8.70
C VAL A 453 21.79 -6.43 -10.10
N ALA A 454 20.84 -6.63 -11.01
CA ALA A 454 21.11 -6.91 -12.42
C ALA A 454 20.54 -5.81 -13.32
N VAL A 455 21.22 -5.58 -14.44
CA VAL A 455 20.84 -4.61 -15.46
C VAL A 455 20.88 -5.28 -16.82
N ARG A 456 19.82 -5.10 -17.61
CA ARG A 456 19.67 -5.60 -18.97
C ARG A 456 19.30 -4.45 -19.90
N HIS A 457 19.63 -4.62 -21.17
CA HIS A 457 19.34 -3.65 -22.21
C HIS A 457 18.88 -4.38 -23.47
N ARG A 458 18.04 -3.75 -24.30
CA ARG A 458 17.37 -4.40 -25.44
C ARG A 458 18.30 -5.10 -26.43
N ASN A 459 19.54 -4.62 -26.57
CA ASN A 459 20.51 -5.17 -27.52
C ASN A 459 21.95 -5.29 -26.97
N HIS A 460 22.10 -5.34 -25.64
CA HIS A 460 23.39 -5.57 -24.99
C HIS A 460 23.26 -6.68 -23.94
N LEU A 461 24.33 -7.44 -23.74
CA LEU A 461 24.37 -8.48 -22.72
C LEU A 461 24.33 -7.85 -21.33
N GLY A 462 23.39 -8.29 -20.50
CA GLY A 462 23.24 -7.83 -19.14
C GLY A 462 24.36 -8.23 -18.20
N VAL A 463 24.37 -7.57 -17.04
CA VAL A 463 25.37 -7.72 -15.98
C VAL A 463 24.67 -7.73 -14.62
N MET A 464 25.24 -8.46 -13.65
CA MET A 464 24.77 -8.47 -12.26
C MET A 464 25.95 -8.28 -11.31
N THR A 465 25.70 -7.69 -10.15
CA THR A 465 26.65 -7.68 -9.03
C THR A 465 27.03 -9.11 -8.63
N ALA A 466 28.29 -9.32 -8.26
CA ALA A 466 28.73 -10.61 -7.70
C ALA A 466 28.32 -10.74 -6.24
N ASP A 467 28.53 -9.67 -5.46
CA ASP A 467 28.21 -9.59 -4.05
C ASP A 467 26.86 -8.90 -3.84
N PRO A 468 26.04 -9.34 -2.86
CA PRO A 468 24.80 -8.67 -2.53
C PRO A 468 25.01 -7.21 -2.11
N VAL A 469 24.12 -6.34 -2.60
CA VAL A 469 24.04 -4.94 -2.24
C VAL A 469 23.03 -4.77 -1.10
N LEU A 470 23.42 -4.08 -0.03
CA LEU A 470 22.55 -3.77 1.11
C LEU A 470 21.76 -2.51 0.81
N PHE A 471 20.42 -2.61 0.84
CA PHE A 471 19.55 -1.46 0.73
C PHE A 471 18.95 -1.08 2.09
N GLU A 472 19.00 0.21 2.40
CA GLU A 472 18.40 0.81 3.59
C GLU A 472 17.33 1.84 3.18
N THR A 473 17.21 2.96 3.89
CA THR A 473 16.18 3.99 3.64
C THR A 473 16.63 5.09 2.67
N LEU A 474 17.94 5.22 2.42
CA LEU A 474 18.50 6.15 1.44
C LEU A 474 18.81 5.42 0.11
N PRO A 475 18.89 6.16 -1.02
CA PRO A 475 19.32 5.56 -2.28
C PRO A 475 20.71 4.95 -2.19
N GLU A 476 20.82 3.67 -2.54
CA GLU A 476 22.07 2.92 -2.51
C GLU A 476 22.80 3.08 -3.84
N PRO A 477 24.06 3.54 -3.86
CA PRO A 477 24.83 3.73 -5.08
C PRO A 477 25.43 2.41 -5.59
N VAL A 478 25.20 2.09 -6.87
CA VAL A 478 25.86 0.98 -7.55
C VAL A 478 26.42 1.49 -8.86
N ASP A 479 27.75 1.53 -8.98
CA ASP A 479 28.44 1.99 -10.19
C ASP A 479 29.05 0.80 -10.94
N LEU A 480 28.37 0.33 -11.98
CA LEU A 480 28.83 -0.73 -12.88
C LEU A 480 29.71 -0.18 -14.02
N ALA A 481 29.87 1.14 -14.13
CA ALA A 481 30.71 1.80 -15.13
C ALA A 481 32.16 2.01 -14.64
N ALA A 482 32.36 2.03 -13.32
CA ALA A 482 33.67 2.16 -12.67
C ALA A 482 34.17 0.82 -12.11
N GLY A 483 35.49 0.65 -12.02
CA GLY A 483 36.13 -0.63 -11.72
C GLY A 483 36.15 -1.20 -10.28
N PRO A 484 35.55 -0.64 -9.21
CA PRO A 484 35.61 -1.29 -7.90
C PRO A 484 34.52 -2.34 -7.65
N VAL A 485 33.44 -2.39 -8.47
CA VAL A 485 32.33 -3.35 -8.27
C VAL A 485 32.66 -4.70 -8.90
N THR A 486 32.57 -5.77 -8.11
CA THR A 486 32.68 -7.16 -8.58
C THR A 486 31.37 -7.56 -9.27
N VAL A 487 31.47 -8.12 -10.47
CA VAL A 487 30.32 -8.57 -11.26
C VAL A 487 30.28 -10.08 -11.40
N HIS A 488 29.09 -10.64 -11.54
CA HIS A 488 28.88 -12.07 -11.62
C HIS A 488 29.56 -12.65 -12.88
N GLY A 489 30.39 -13.68 -12.66
CA GLY A 489 31.14 -14.32 -13.73
C GLY A 489 32.55 -13.74 -13.93
N VAL A 490 33.09 -13.86 -15.13
CA VAL A 490 34.52 -13.61 -15.45
C VAL A 490 34.72 -12.61 -16.60
N GLU A 491 33.73 -12.44 -17.47
CA GLU A 491 33.78 -11.54 -18.64
C GLU A 491 32.43 -10.86 -18.89
N ALA A 492 31.71 -10.51 -17.82
CA ALA A 492 30.38 -9.92 -17.89
C ALA A 492 30.34 -8.54 -18.55
N GLN A 493 31.49 -7.84 -18.61
CA GLN A 493 31.61 -6.48 -19.14
C GLN A 493 32.84 -6.35 -20.04
N VAL A 494 32.84 -5.31 -20.87
CA VAL A 494 33.98 -4.90 -21.70
C VAL A 494 34.70 -3.70 -21.10
N ALA A 495 36.03 -3.79 -21.01
CA ALA A 495 36.86 -2.66 -20.64
C ALA A 495 37.13 -1.77 -21.87
N ILE A 496 36.67 -0.53 -21.83
CA ILE A 496 36.93 0.48 -22.85
C ILE A 496 38.09 1.36 -22.38
N SER A 497 39.13 1.47 -23.21
CA SER A 497 40.30 2.31 -22.94
C SER A 497 40.17 3.67 -23.64
N GLY A 498 40.70 4.72 -23.02
CA GLY A 498 40.79 6.06 -23.61
C GLY A 498 41.00 7.13 -22.54
N THR A 499 40.64 8.37 -22.85
CA THR A 499 40.74 9.51 -21.92
C THR A 499 39.84 9.30 -20.69
N TYR A 500 38.66 8.73 -20.92
CA TYR A 500 37.67 8.35 -19.92
C TYR A 500 37.45 6.83 -20.02
N PRO A 501 38.24 6.00 -19.32
CA PRO A 501 38.05 4.56 -19.35
C PRO A 501 36.78 4.15 -18.59
N ALA A 502 36.11 3.11 -19.06
CA ALA A 502 34.88 2.60 -18.45
C ALA A 502 34.77 1.07 -18.59
N GLN A 503 33.99 0.45 -17.70
CA GLN A 503 33.41 -0.87 -17.93
C GLN A 503 32.03 -0.69 -18.56
N ALA A 504 31.75 -1.39 -19.66
CA ALA A 504 30.48 -1.28 -20.35
C ALA A 504 29.84 -2.66 -20.59
N LEU A 505 28.53 -2.68 -20.82
CA LEU A 505 27.83 -3.87 -21.29
C LEU A 505 28.29 -4.18 -22.72
N TRP A 506 28.41 -5.48 -23.03
CA TRP A 506 28.78 -5.93 -24.36
C TRP A 506 27.64 -5.68 -25.35
N ALA A 507 27.95 -5.04 -26.47
CA ALA A 507 26.96 -4.72 -27.50
C ALA A 507 26.68 -5.91 -28.43
N GLY A 508 25.50 -5.93 -29.04
CA GLY A 508 25.22 -6.72 -30.24
C GLY A 508 24.36 -7.96 -30.05
N ASP A 509 23.64 -8.09 -28.92
CA ASP A 509 22.59 -9.10 -28.75
C ASP A 509 21.29 -8.56 -29.36
N VAL A 510 21.22 -8.47 -30.68
CA VAL A 510 20.11 -7.79 -31.37
C VAL A 510 18.80 -8.59 -31.32
N SER A 511 18.81 -9.77 -30.69
CA SER A 511 17.66 -10.65 -30.53
C SER A 511 17.18 -10.81 -29.09
N PHE A 512 17.87 -10.16 -28.14
CA PHE A 512 17.61 -10.22 -26.70
C PHE A 512 17.58 -11.67 -26.17
N ASP A 513 18.42 -12.56 -26.73
CA ASP A 513 18.48 -13.98 -26.40
C ASP A 513 19.60 -14.34 -25.41
N GLY A 514 20.35 -13.33 -24.97
CA GLY A 514 21.47 -13.45 -24.04
C GLY A 514 22.75 -13.99 -24.69
N GLN A 515 22.84 -14.05 -26.02
CA GLN A 515 24.01 -14.50 -26.75
C GLN A 515 24.35 -13.57 -27.90
N VAL A 516 25.64 -13.22 -28.02
CA VAL A 516 26.17 -12.54 -29.20
C VAL A 516 26.93 -13.53 -30.06
N LYS A 517 26.50 -13.65 -31.32
CA LYS A 517 27.04 -14.55 -32.34
C LYS A 517 27.19 -13.82 -33.66
N TYR A 518 28.38 -13.88 -34.25
CA TYR A 518 28.60 -13.30 -35.59
C TYR A 518 28.33 -14.29 -36.74
N ALA A 519 28.53 -15.60 -36.51
CA ALA A 519 28.35 -16.63 -37.53
C ALA A 519 27.67 -17.88 -36.95
N GLY A 520 27.03 -18.66 -37.83
CA GLY A 520 26.26 -19.85 -37.48
C GLY A 520 24.76 -19.58 -37.38
N PRO A 521 23.94 -20.60 -37.09
CA PRO A 521 22.49 -20.44 -36.91
C PRO A 521 22.16 -19.51 -35.74
N GLY A 522 21.19 -18.60 -35.93
CA GLY A 522 20.78 -17.64 -34.90
C GLY A 522 21.90 -16.63 -34.57
N ASN A 523 22.59 -16.11 -35.59
CA ASN A 523 23.57 -15.05 -35.41
C ASN A 523 22.91 -13.67 -35.45
N ASP A 524 23.50 -12.69 -34.77
CA ASP A 524 23.01 -11.31 -34.66
C ASP A 524 23.29 -10.46 -35.91
N ARG A 525 24.20 -10.92 -36.76
CA ARG A 525 24.54 -10.23 -38.01
C ARG A 525 23.41 -10.29 -39.05
N ASP A 526 22.73 -11.43 -39.16
CA ASP A 526 21.72 -11.65 -40.19
C ASP A 526 20.42 -10.83 -39.96
N PRO A 527 19.92 -10.62 -38.72
CA PRO A 527 18.87 -9.65 -38.42
C PRO A 527 19.21 -8.23 -38.91
N ILE A 528 20.44 -7.74 -38.67
CA ILE A 528 20.89 -6.42 -39.14
C ILE A 528 20.76 -6.30 -40.68
N LEU A 529 21.19 -7.32 -41.42
CA LEU A 529 21.04 -7.33 -42.89
C LEU A 529 19.57 -7.35 -43.30
N SER A 530 18.76 -8.12 -42.59
CA SER A 530 17.34 -8.28 -42.87
C SER A 530 16.56 -6.99 -42.64
N ALA A 531 16.87 -6.26 -41.56
CA ALA A 531 16.26 -4.97 -41.22
C ALA A 531 16.42 -3.94 -42.34
N ILE A 532 17.61 -3.85 -42.96
CA ILE A 532 17.86 -2.93 -44.08
C ILE A 532 17.34 -3.44 -45.44
N GLY A 533 16.57 -4.53 -45.47
CA GLY A 533 15.94 -5.08 -46.67
C GLY A 533 16.69 -6.25 -47.34
N GLY A 534 17.73 -6.81 -46.70
CA GLY A 534 18.33 -8.12 -47.01
C GLY A 534 19.22 -8.22 -48.24
N SER A 535 19.00 -7.38 -49.25
CA SER A 535 19.57 -7.53 -50.59
C SER A 535 20.58 -6.45 -50.98
N VAL A 536 20.46 -5.25 -50.41
CA VAL A 536 21.35 -4.11 -50.67
C VAL A 536 22.10 -3.79 -49.38
N PRO A 537 23.33 -4.28 -49.19
CA PRO A 537 24.06 -4.17 -47.91
C PRO A 537 24.48 -2.73 -47.55
N THR A 538 24.26 -1.77 -48.45
CA THR A 538 24.53 -0.34 -48.24
C THR A 538 23.27 0.47 -47.95
N ALA A 539 22.10 -0.17 -47.85
CA ALA A 539 20.90 0.50 -47.39
C ALA A 539 21.03 0.88 -45.91
N VAL A 540 20.32 1.93 -45.52
CA VAL A 540 20.29 2.45 -44.14
C VAL A 540 18.84 2.53 -43.71
N LEU A 541 18.54 1.97 -42.54
CA LEU A 541 17.21 2.05 -41.94
C LEU A 541 17.26 3.01 -40.75
N ALA A 542 16.55 4.13 -40.85
CA ALA A 542 16.44 5.06 -39.73
C ALA A 542 15.31 4.66 -38.79
N GLY A 543 15.48 4.90 -37.48
CA GLY A 543 14.46 4.70 -36.47
C GLY A 543 14.98 4.05 -35.19
N TYR A 544 14.05 3.71 -34.31
CA TYR A 544 14.34 2.97 -33.09
C TYR A 544 14.22 1.48 -33.37
N HIS A 545 15.35 0.79 -33.48
CA HIS A 545 15.43 -0.63 -33.85
C HIS A 545 16.36 -1.39 -32.90
N GLU A 546 16.13 -2.69 -32.74
CA GLU A 546 16.98 -3.57 -31.92
C GLU A 546 18.36 -3.76 -32.57
N GLU A 547 18.41 -3.74 -33.90
CA GLU A 547 19.59 -3.92 -34.73
C GLU A 547 20.55 -2.72 -34.76
N ASP A 548 20.15 -1.58 -34.20
CA ASP A 548 20.98 -0.37 -34.05
C ASP A 548 21.87 -0.53 -32.80
N VAL A 549 23.08 -1.04 -32.99
CA VAL A 549 23.98 -1.48 -31.90
C VAL A 549 24.72 -0.29 -31.29
N ASP A 550 24.99 0.77 -32.06
CA ASP A 550 25.66 1.99 -31.57
C ASP A 550 24.68 3.12 -31.15
N LEU A 551 23.37 2.87 -31.29
CA LEU A 551 22.27 3.74 -30.90
C LEU A 551 22.32 5.12 -31.60
N ASP A 552 22.80 5.16 -32.84
CA ASP A 552 22.87 6.38 -33.66
C ASP A 552 21.56 6.72 -34.41
N GLY A 553 20.55 5.85 -34.28
CA GLY A 553 19.26 5.95 -34.94
C GLY A 553 19.27 5.44 -36.38
N GLN A 554 20.33 4.74 -36.82
CA GLN A 554 20.51 4.24 -38.17
C GLN A 554 21.13 2.84 -38.21
N VAL A 555 20.32 1.84 -38.55
CA VAL A 555 20.82 0.48 -38.82
C VAL A 555 21.56 0.44 -40.15
N LYS A 556 22.82 -0.02 -40.13
CA LYS A 556 23.75 -0.14 -41.26
C LYS A 556 24.47 -1.49 -41.25
N TYR A 557 24.48 -2.15 -42.40
CA TYR A 557 25.20 -3.43 -42.55
C TYR A 557 26.62 -3.29 -43.14
N ALA A 558 26.90 -2.23 -43.90
CA ALA A 558 28.21 -1.99 -44.50
C ALA A 558 28.52 -0.49 -44.58
N GLY A 559 29.80 -0.16 -44.71
CA GLY A 559 30.29 1.22 -44.66
C GLY A 559 30.90 1.56 -43.29
N THR A 560 31.26 2.82 -43.08
CA THR A 560 31.80 3.28 -41.80
C THR A 560 30.70 3.35 -40.75
N GLY A 561 30.98 2.86 -39.53
CA GLY A 561 30.02 2.83 -38.42
C GLY A 561 28.83 1.92 -38.74
N ASN A 562 29.10 0.66 -39.06
CA ASN A 562 28.06 -0.33 -39.33
C ASN A 562 27.88 -1.23 -38.10
N ASP A 563 26.65 -1.64 -37.82
CA ASP A 563 26.27 -2.38 -36.61
C ASP A 563 26.89 -3.77 -36.55
N ARG A 564 27.03 -4.44 -37.69
CA ARG A 564 27.59 -5.80 -37.72
C ARG A 564 29.04 -5.85 -37.25
N ASP A 565 29.81 -4.77 -37.43
CA ASP A 565 31.21 -4.74 -37.01
C ASP A 565 31.31 -4.65 -35.49
N HIS A 566 30.31 -4.04 -34.81
CA HIS A 566 30.19 -4.09 -33.35
C HIS A 566 29.95 -5.53 -32.87
N VAL A 567 29.03 -6.26 -33.50
CA VAL A 567 28.80 -7.70 -33.22
C VAL A 567 30.09 -8.52 -33.39
N LEU A 568 30.85 -8.27 -34.48
CA LEU A 568 32.11 -8.95 -34.73
C LEU A 568 33.15 -8.66 -33.65
N GLN A 569 33.26 -7.40 -33.23
CA GLN A 569 34.18 -6.98 -32.18
C GLN A 569 33.83 -7.62 -30.83
N THR A 570 32.54 -7.70 -30.47
CA THR A 570 32.07 -8.34 -29.24
C THR A 570 32.50 -9.81 -29.13
N VAL A 571 32.45 -10.57 -30.23
CA VAL A 571 32.91 -11.97 -30.25
C VAL A 571 34.44 -12.11 -30.40
N GLY A 572 35.20 -11.01 -30.34
CA GLY A 572 36.67 -11.01 -30.33
C GLY A 572 37.33 -10.70 -31.68
N GLY A 573 36.56 -10.30 -32.70
CA GLY A 573 37.03 -9.69 -33.96
C GLY A 573 37.72 -10.62 -34.96
N SER A 574 38.48 -11.61 -34.46
CA SER A 574 39.36 -12.49 -35.24
C SER A 574 38.86 -13.94 -35.33
N VAL A 575 37.90 -14.31 -34.48
CA VAL A 575 37.28 -15.64 -34.45
C VAL A 575 35.76 -15.49 -34.59
N PRO A 576 35.24 -15.39 -35.83
CA PRO A 576 33.82 -15.09 -36.05
C PRO A 576 32.84 -16.17 -35.57
N THR A 577 33.35 -17.34 -35.18
CA THR A 577 32.58 -18.47 -34.65
C THR A 577 32.54 -18.50 -33.12
N ALA A 578 33.20 -17.55 -32.44
CA ALA A 578 33.07 -17.41 -31.00
C ALA A 578 31.66 -16.93 -30.64
N VAL A 579 31.22 -17.34 -29.45
CA VAL A 579 29.94 -16.93 -28.87
C VAL A 579 30.25 -16.25 -27.56
N ARG A 580 29.69 -15.05 -27.36
CA ARG A 580 29.69 -14.40 -26.05
C ARG A 580 28.31 -14.60 -25.44
N ALA A 581 28.27 -15.03 -24.19
CA ALA A 581 27.03 -15.24 -23.46
C ALA A 581 26.90 -14.23 -22.33
N GLU A 582 25.66 -13.81 -22.07
CA GLU A 582 25.28 -13.03 -20.90
C GLU A 582 25.72 -13.76 -19.63
N GLN A 583 26.17 -13.01 -18.63
CA GLN A 583 26.63 -13.56 -17.35
C GLN A 583 25.61 -13.27 -16.25
N LEU A 584 24.41 -13.81 -16.46
CA LEU A 584 23.33 -13.89 -15.49
C LEU A 584 23.01 -15.38 -15.19
N PRO A 585 22.49 -15.71 -14.00
CA PRO A 585 22.17 -17.09 -13.58
C PRO A 585 21.04 -17.77 -14.35
#